data_AF-A9DCT7-F1
#
_entry.id   AF-A9DCT7-F1
#
_cell.length_a   1.000
_cell.length_b   1.000
_cell.length_c   1.000
_cell.angle_alpha   90.00
_cell.angle_beta   90.00
_cell.angle_gamma   90.00
#
_symmetry.space_group_name_H-M   'P 1'
#
loop_
_entity.id
_entity.type
_entity.pdbx_description
1 polymer ?
#
loop_
_entity_poly.entity_id
_entity_poly.type
_entity_poly.pdbx_seq_one_letter_code
_entity_poly.pdbx_strand_id
1 'polypeptide(L)'
;MKMNWLYSMRLAFVLLVALTLWFAIGVAMSEYDAPRQALRSLDNLPMSQWLQSLSATPTVGFWMLGLFILMFLLSLNTALCSWRDLLPTWRRRRWRSPRIMMLPIHVLTLLIFMCHGVDLVFIHGHDSAVLHRGEHFTSGRYQIELVKVDYRDDIAMITENKEGLSPAGRITRRSIEQFDPRHNSAQFIIRDGPLQMSGDAGFMRQLRWNDLYITVTDFTVPYKEQNLGVQVKVLAVHNPLVNYFFACYGLLLVSLLLQGLIFWRRSIKNGGRR
;
A
#
# COMPACT_ATOMS: atom_id res chain seq x y z
N MET A 1 -4.90 41.70 -12.96
CA MET A 1 -4.27 40.37 -13.06
C MET A 1 -5.26 39.32 -12.57
N LYS A 2 -5.82 38.48 -13.46
CA LYS A 2 -6.67 37.36 -13.02
C LYS A 2 -5.78 36.33 -12.32
N MET A 3 -5.97 36.19 -11.01
CA MET A 3 -5.23 35.23 -10.20
C MET A 3 -5.85 33.85 -10.45
N ASN A 4 -5.26 33.08 -11.35
CA ASN A 4 -5.78 31.76 -11.70
C ASN A 4 -5.47 30.79 -10.55
N TRP A 5 -6.42 30.63 -9.64
CA TRP A 5 -6.31 29.82 -8.43
C TRP A 5 -5.95 28.35 -8.69
N LEU A 6 -6.34 27.83 -9.86
CA LEU A 6 -6.23 26.41 -10.25
C LEU A 6 -4.79 25.85 -10.25
N TYR A 7 -3.77 26.70 -10.42
CA TYR A 7 -2.35 26.29 -10.40
C TYR A 7 -1.56 27.03 -9.32
N SER A 8 -2.20 27.38 -8.21
CA SER A 8 -1.53 28.04 -7.09
C SER A 8 -1.05 27.06 -6.03
N MET A 9 0.09 27.37 -5.39
CA MET A 9 0.59 26.64 -4.22
C MET A 9 -0.36 26.72 -3.02
N ARG A 10 -1.15 27.80 -2.92
CA ARG A 10 -2.16 27.95 -1.87
C ARG A 10 -3.27 26.91 -2.03
N LEU A 11 -3.75 26.71 -3.26
CA LEU A 11 -4.74 25.66 -3.54
C LEU A 11 -4.15 24.27 -3.26
N ALA A 12 -2.91 24.00 -3.66
CA ALA A 12 -2.23 22.74 -3.33
C ALA A 12 -2.21 22.47 -1.82
N PHE A 13 -1.84 23.47 -1.02
CA PHE A 13 -1.82 23.38 0.44
C PHE A 13 -3.22 23.12 1.02
N VAL A 14 -4.24 23.86 0.56
CA VAL A 14 -5.63 23.66 1.00
C VAL A 14 -6.11 22.25 0.66
N LEU A 15 -5.85 21.76 -0.56
CA LEU A 15 -6.21 20.41 -0.98
C LEU A 15 -5.49 19.35 -0.13
N LEU A 16 -4.22 19.55 0.20
CA LEU A 16 -3.46 18.62 1.05
C LEU A 16 -4.00 18.57 2.48
N VAL A 17 -4.33 19.72 3.07
CA VAL A 17 -4.98 19.79 4.39
C VAL A 17 -6.36 19.13 4.35
N ALA A 18 -7.17 19.46 3.35
CA ALA A 18 -8.51 18.87 3.18
C ALA A 18 -8.43 17.35 3.02
N LEU A 19 -7.51 16.85 2.20
CA LEU A 19 -7.27 15.41 2.01
C LEU A 19 -6.82 14.73 3.32
N THR A 20 -5.95 15.37 4.09
CA THR A 20 -5.47 14.83 5.38
C THR A 20 -6.62 14.70 6.38
N LEU A 21 -7.45 15.75 6.51
CA LEU A 21 -8.63 15.72 7.38
C LEU A 21 -9.65 14.69 6.89
N TRP A 22 -9.86 14.59 5.57
CA TRP A 22 -10.77 13.62 4.98
C TRP A 22 -10.32 12.17 5.22
N PHE A 23 -9.01 11.92 5.15
CA PHE A 23 -8.44 10.63 5.48
C PHE A 23 -8.63 10.29 6.97
N ALA A 24 -8.41 11.26 7.88
CA ALA A 24 -8.63 11.08 9.31
C ALA A 24 -10.10 10.72 9.64
N ILE A 25 -11.07 11.28 8.91
CA ILE A 25 -12.49 10.88 9.03
C ILE A 25 -12.65 9.39 8.68
N GLY A 26 -12.00 8.90 7.62
CA GLY A 26 -12.04 7.49 7.24
C GLY A 26 -11.45 6.57 8.31
N VAL A 27 -10.34 6.98 8.94
CA VAL A 27 -9.75 6.26 10.08
C VAL A 27 -10.74 6.19 11.25
N ALA A 28 -11.35 7.31 11.64
CA ALA A 28 -12.35 7.34 12.71
C ALA A 28 -13.59 6.50 12.37
N MET A 29 -14.04 6.50 11.11
CA MET A 29 -15.14 5.66 10.64
C MET A 29 -14.83 4.16 10.78
N SER A 30 -13.56 3.75 10.66
CA SER A 30 -13.15 2.34 10.72
C SER A 30 -13.28 1.69 12.10
N GLU A 31 -13.56 2.49 13.14
CA GLU A 31 -13.85 2.01 14.49
C GLU A 31 -15.29 1.48 14.65
N TYR A 32 -16.19 1.79 13.71
CA TYR A 32 -17.57 1.30 13.73
C TYR A 32 -17.74 0.04 12.87
N ASP A 33 -18.51 -0.93 13.35
CA ASP A 33 -18.59 -2.27 12.73
C ASP A 33 -19.03 -2.26 11.27
N ALA A 34 -20.10 -1.54 10.92
CA ALA A 34 -20.62 -1.51 9.55
C ALA A 34 -19.63 -0.87 8.55
N PRO A 35 -19.13 0.36 8.77
CA PRO A 35 -18.07 0.93 7.92
C PRO A 35 -16.81 0.08 7.89
N ARG A 36 -16.41 -0.53 9.01
CA ARG A 36 -15.23 -1.40 9.09
C ARG A 36 -15.36 -2.63 8.21
N GLN A 37 -16.52 -3.27 8.21
CA GLN A 37 -16.79 -4.44 7.35
C GLN A 37 -16.78 -4.03 5.87
N ALA A 38 -17.41 -2.91 5.53
CA ALA A 38 -17.39 -2.38 4.16
C ALA A 38 -15.96 -2.03 3.70
N LEU A 39 -15.16 -1.35 4.52
CA LEU A 39 -13.76 -1.04 4.17
C LEU A 39 -12.94 -2.33 3.96
N ARG A 40 -13.11 -3.33 4.83
CA ARG A 40 -12.46 -4.65 4.66
C ARG A 40 -12.90 -5.36 3.39
N SER A 41 -14.15 -5.23 2.95
CA SER A 41 -14.57 -5.86 1.69
C SER A 41 -13.93 -5.17 0.49
N LEU A 42 -13.81 -3.84 0.50
CA LEU A 42 -13.14 -3.08 -0.57
C LEU A 42 -11.67 -3.48 -0.74
N ASP A 43 -10.96 -3.81 0.35
CA ASP A 43 -9.57 -4.29 0.31
C ASP A 43 -9.41 -5.64 -0.41
N ASN A 44 -10.46 -6.47 -0.41
CA ASN A 44 -10.44 -7.82 -0.97
C ASN A 44 -11.11 -7.91 -2.35
N LEU A 45 -11.77 -6.85 -2.81
CA LEU A 45 -12.57 -6.85 -4.04
C LEU A 45 -11.96 -5.95 -5.11
N PRO A 46 -12.10 -6.33 -6.40
CA PRO A 46 -11.81 -5.43 -7.48
C PRO A 46 -12.67 -4.17 -7.44
N MET A 47 -12.12 -3.03 -7.89
CA MET A 47 -12.83 -1.74 -7.90
C MET A 47 -14.15 -1.85 -8.67
N SER A 48 -14.18 -2.68 -9.72
CA SER A 48 -15.38 -3.00 -10.50
C SER A 48 -16.49 -3.68 -9.67
N GLN A 49 -16.14 -4.34 -8.57
CA GLN A 49 -17.07 -5.01 -7.64
C GLN A 49 -17.39 -4.18 -6.39
N TRP A 50 -16.79 -2.99 -6.24
CA TRP A 50 -17.00 -2.15 -5.06
C TRP A 50 -18.45 -1.66 -4.92
N LEU A 51 -19.17 -1.47 -6.03
CA LEU A 51 -20.50 -0.85 -6.04
C LEU A 51 -21.47 -1.52 -5.06
N GLN A 52 -21.47 -2.86 -4.97
CA GLN A 52 -22.34 -3.60 -4.06
C GLN A 52 -22.00 -3.32 -2.59
N SER A 53 -20.72 -3.27 -2.25
CA SER A 53 -20.25 -2.95 -0.89
C SER A 53 -20.58 -1.49 -0.53
N LEU A 54 -20.36 -0.56 -1.47
CA LEU A 54 -20.63 0.86 -1.27
C LEU A 54 -22.14 1.17 -1.17
N SER A 55 -23.00 0.44 -1.89
CA SER A 55 -24.45 0.60 -1.77
C SER A 55 -24.98 0.12 -0.42
N ALA A 56 -24.36 -0.91 0.17
CA ALA A 56 -24.74 -1.42 1.48
C ALA A 56 -24.31 -0.48 2.62
N THR A 57 -23.29 0.36 2.41
CA THR A 57 -22.83 1.35 3.40
C THR A 57 -22.58 2.70 2.73
N PRO A 58 -23.65 3.51 2.48
CA PRO A 58 -23.55 4.76 1.73
C PRO A 58 -22.59 5.79 2.33
N THR A 59 -22.38 5.76 3.64
CA THR A 59 -21.41 6.62 4.33
C THR A 59 -19.98 6.37 3.86
N VAL A 60 -19.58 5.10 3.70
CA VAL A 60 -18.28 4.72 3.12
C VAL A 60 -18.22 5.11 1.65
N GLY A 61 -19.32 4.95 0.91
CA GLY A 61 -19.45 5.43 -0.48
C GLY A 61 -19.18 6.92 -0.62
N PHE A 62 -19.82 7.76 0.19
CA PHE A 62 -19.62 9.20 0.19
C PHE A 62 -18.19 9.59 0.59
N TRP A 63 -17.64 8.95 1.62
CA TRP A 63 -16.25 9.15 2.02
C TRP A 63 -15.28 8.81 0.88
N MET A 64 -15.44 7.65 0.24
CA MET A 64 -14.59 7.20 -0.87
C MET A 64 -14.67 8.16 -2.07
N LEU A 65 -15.89 8.61 -2.42
CA LEU A 65 -16.11 9.60 -3.48
C LEU A 65 -15.38 10.91 -3.19
N GLY A 66 -15.48 11.42 -1.96
CA GLY A 66 -14.75 12.62 -1.53
C GLY A 66 -13.24 12.45 -1.65
N LEU A 67 -12.71 11.28 -1.30
CA LEU A 67 -11.28 10.97 -1.41
C LEU A 67 -10.82 11.00 -2.88
N PHE A 68 -11.58 10.39 -3.79
CA PHE A 68 -11.28 10.44 -5.22
C PHE A 68 -11.33 11.86 -5.79
N ILE A 69 -12.34 12.66 -5.42
CA ILE A 69 -12.46 14.05 -5.87
C ILE A 69 -11.25 14.87 -5.39
N LEU A 70 -10.90 14.78 -4.10
CA LEU A 70 -9.77 15.53 -3.54
C LEU A 70 -8.45 15.12 -4.18
N MET A 71 -8.21 13.82 -4.35
CA MET A 71 -7.03 13.29 -5.02
C MET A 71 -6.95 13.74 -6.49
N PHE A 72 -8.07 13.72 -7.21
CA PHE A 72 -8.13 14.19 -8.59
C PHE A 72 -7.80 15.68 -8.69
N LEU A 73 -8.41 16.52 -7.83
CA LEU A 73 -8.14 17.96 -7.79
C LEU A 73 -6.68 18.27 -7.45
N LEU A 74 -6.08 17.54 -6.49
CA LEU A 74 -4.68 17.70 -6.12
C LEU A 74 -3.75 17.29 -7.27
N SER A 75 -4.06 16.18 -7.94
CA SER A 75 -3.32 15.70 -9.12
C SER A 75 -3.37 16.72 -10.25
N LEU A 76 -4.57 17.24 -10.55
CA LEU A 76 -4.78 18.24 -11.59
C LEU A 76 -4.05 19.54 -11.27
N ASN A 77 -4.16 20.05 -10.04
CA ASN A 77 -3.42 21.23 -9.61
C ASN A 77 -1.91 21.02 -9.79
N THR A 78 -1.37 19.88 -9.33
CA THR A 78 0.05 19.56 -9.44
C THR A 78 0.51 19.48 -10.90
N ALA A 79 -0.29 18.87 -11.78
CA ALA A 79 -0.03 18.81 -13.22
C ALA A 79 -0.02 20.20 -13.86
N LEU A 80 -1.02 21.04 -13.55
CA LEU A 80 -1.10 22.41 -14.08
C LEU A 80 0.05 23.30 -13.59
N CYS A 81 0.40 23.22 -12.30
CA CYS A 81 1.58 23.90 -11.74
C CYS A 81 2.86 23.48 -12.48
N SER A 82 3.02 22.19 -12.72
CA SER A 82 4.18 21.65 -13.45
C SER A 82 4.24 22.14 -14.89
N TRP A 83 3.10 22.12 -15.59
CA TRP A 83 3.00 22.54 -16.99
C TRP A 83 3.20 24.05 -17.17
N ARG A 84 2.59 24.89 -16.33
CA ARG A 84 2.59 26.35 -16.50
C ARG A 84 3.82 27.03 -15.92
N ASP A 85 4.33 26.58 -14.77
CA ASP A 85 5.39 27.30 -14.07
C ASP A 85 6.74 26.59 -14.19
N LEU A 86 6.78 25.27 -14.03
CA LEU A 86 8.03 24.53 -13.96
C LEU A 86 8.59 24.17 -15.33
N LEU A 87 7.75 23.69 -16.26
CA LEU A 87 8.18 23.30 -17.60
C LEU A 87 8.77 24.47 -18.41
N PRO A 88 8.22 25.71 -18.38
CA PRO A 88 8.86 26.84 -19.07
C PRO A 88 10.17 27.26 -18.41
N THR A 89 10.29 27.13 -17.08
CA THR A 89 11.53 27.42 -16.35
C THR A 89 12.64 26.46 -16.77
N TRP A 90 12.31 25.18 -16.96
CA TRP A 90 13.20 24.16 -17.50
C TRP A 90 13.59 24.43 -18.96
N ARG A 91 12.61 24.69 -19.84
CA ARG A 91 12.85 25.00 -21.26
C ARG A 91 13.76 26.22 -21.46
N ARG A 92 13.61 27.25 -20.61
CA ARG A 92 14.45 28.46 -20.62
C ARG A 92 15.83 28.25 -19.95
N ARG A 93 16.21 27.01 -19.61
CA ARG A 93 17.49 26.63 -19.00
C ARG A 93 17.82 27.44 -17.73
N ARG A 94 16.81 27.83 -16.95
CA ARG A 94 17.01 28.59 -15.70
C ARG A 94 17.35 27.66 -14.53
N TRP A 95 18.40 26.86 -14.68
CA TRP A 95 18.82 25.81 -13.73
C TRP A 95 19.18 26.32 -12.33
N ARG A 96 19.56 27.60 -12.20
CA ARG A 96 19.86 28.22 -10.90
C ARG A 96 18.60 28.69 -10.15
N SER A 97 17.43 28.67 -10.79
CA SER A 97 16.19 29.08 -10.15
C SER A 97 15.81 28.10 -9.03
N PRO A 98 15.56 28.57 -7.80
CA PRO A 98 15.06 27.71 -6.73
C PRO A 98 13.79 26.93 -7.10
N ARG A 99 13.00 27.47 -8.04
CA ARG A 99 11.75 26.85 -8.51
C ARG A 99 12.00 25.57 -9.30
N ILE A 100 13.13 25.45 -10.01
CA ILE A 100 13.44 24.23 -10.78
C ILE A 100 13.56 23.01 -9.87
N MET A 101 13.95 23.22 -8.61
CA MET A 101 14.10 22.15 -7.62
C MET A 101 12.77 21.50 -7.21
N MET A 102 11.64 22.17 -7.46
CA MET A 102 10.30 21.61 -7.22
C MET A 102 9.86 20.65 -8.32
N LEU A 103 10.51 20.68 -9.50
CA LEU A 103 10.09 19.88 -10.65
C LEU A 103 10.23 18.38 -10.41
N PRO A 104 11.35 17.84 -9.90
CA PRO A 104 11.45 16.42 -9.57
C PRO A 104 10.37 15.98 -8.59
N ILE A 105 10.08 16.79 -7.56
CA ILE A 105 9.05 16.49 -6.56
C ILE A 105 7.69 16.37 -7.23
N HIS A 106 7.29 17.35 -8.04
CA HIS A 106 6.01 17.29 -8.74
C HIS A 106 5.90 16.10 -9.69
N VAL A 107 6.94 15.84 -10.48
CA VAL A 107 6.95 14.71 -11.43
C VAL A 107 6.84 13.39 -10.68
N LEU A 108 7.63 13.20 -9.62
CA LEU A 108 7.60 11.99 -8.81
C LEU A 108 6.25 11.82 -8.09
N THR A 109 5.66 12.89 -7.55
CA THR A 109 4.32 12.86 -6.97
C THR A 109 3.26 12.45 -7.99
N LEU A 110 3.29 13.01 -9.20
CA LEU A 110 2.36 12.62 -10.26
C LEU A 110 2.55 11.16 -10.69
N LEU A 111 3.79 10.69 -10.79
CA LEU A 111 4.09 9.28 -11.09
C LEU A 111 3.54 8.36 -10.00
N ILE A 112 3.73 8.70 -8.72
CA ILE A 112 3.18 7.94 -7.59
C ILE A 112 1.65 7.90 -7.65
N PHE A 113 0.98 9.01 -7.96
CA PHE A 113 -0.47 9.05 -8.14
C PHE A 113 -0.92 8.18 -9.32
N MET A 114 -0.20 8.20 -10.44
CA MET A 114 -0.48 7.32 -11.57
C MET A 114 -0.30 5.85 -11.20
N CYS A 115 0.79 5.49 -10.51
CA CYS A 115 1.01 4.13 -10.04
C CYS A 115 -0.11 3.66 -9.12
N HIS A 116 -0.54 4.47 -8.15
CA HIS A 116 -1.69 4.15 -7.29
C HIS A 116 -2.99 4.00 -8.09
N GLY A 117 -3.24 4.86 -9.07
CA GLY A 117 -4.41 4.75 -9.92
C GLY A 117 -4.39 3.47 -10.76
N VAL A 118 -3.24 3.10 -11.31
CA VAL A 118 -3.07 1.86 -12.08
C VAL A 118 -3.22 0.64 -11.18
N ASP A 119 -2.63 0.67 -9.99
CA ASP A 119 -2.74 -0.41 -9.00
C ASP A 119 -4.20 -0.66 -8.63
N LEU A 120 -4.94 0.41 -8.33
CA LEU A 120 -6.35 0.36 -7.93
C LEU A 120 -7.31 -0.03 -9.06
N VAL A 121 -6.98 0.23 -10.33
CA VAL A 121 -7.88 -0.05 -11.47
C VAL A 121 -7.53 -1.36 -12.18
N PHE A 122 -6.25 -1.67 -12.34
CA PHE A 122 -5.77 -2.75 -13.19
C PHE A 122 -5.08 -3.88 -12.44
N ILE A 123 -4.38 -3.57 -11.34
CA ILE A 123 -3.58 -4.54 -10.60
C ILE A 123 -4.39 -5.01 -9.38
N HIS A 124 -5.50 -5.69 -9.64
CA HIS A 124 -6.18 -6.53 -8.65
C HIS A 124 -5.47 -7.87 -8.45
N GLY A 125 -4.14 -7.85 -8.57
CA GLY A 125 -3.29 -9.02 -8.76
C GLY A 125 -2.87 -9.70 -7.48
N HIS A 126 -3.61 -9.57 -6.37
CA HIS A 126 -3.33 -10.28 -5.14
C HIS A 126 -4.33 -11.41 -4.91
N ASP A 127 -3.96 -12.61 -5.34
CA ASP A 127 -4.71 -13.81 -4.99
C ASP A 127 -4.39 -14.16 -3.54
N SER A 128 -5.42 -14.23 -2.70
CA SER A 128 -5.26 -14.67 -1.31
C SER A 128 -5.90 -16.03 -1.10
N ALA A 129 -5.21 -16.90 -0.37
CA ALA A 129 -5.72 -18.21 -0.01
C ALA A 129 -5.39 -18.51 1.46
N VAL A 130 -6.21 -19.35 2.07
CA VAL A 130 -5.91 -19.97 3.37
C VAL A 130 -5.65 -21.44 3.07
N LEU A 131 -4.47 -21.93 3.43
CA LEU A 131 -4.02 -23.27 3.07
C LEU A 131 -3.61 -24.05 4.32
N HIS A 132 -4.00 -25.32 4.34
CA HIS A 132 -3.38 -26.37 5.13
C HIS A 132 -2.23 -27.03 4.37
N ARG A 133 -1.43 -27.79 5.10
CA ARG A 133 -0.34 -28.58 4.51
C ARG A 133 -0.90 -29.55 3.45
N GLY A 134 -0.30 -29.51 2.26
CA GLY A 134 -0.68 -30.30 1.09
C GLY A 134 -1.73 -29.64 0.20
N GLU A 135 -2.36 -28.55 0.66
CA GLU A 135 -3.30 -27.79 -0.15
C GLU A 135 -2.56 -26.88 -1.13
N HIS A 136 -3.27 -26.54 -2.21
CA HIS A 136 -2.75 -25.66 -3.23
C HIS A 136 -3.83 -24.70 -3.72
N PHE A 137 -3.39 -23.59 -4.30
CA PHE A 137 -4.25 -22.67 -5.03
C PHE A 137 -3.54 -22.20 -6.30
N THR A 138 -4.32 -21.66 -7.23
CA THR A 138 -3.82 -21.15 -8.49
C THR A 138 -3.82 -19.62 -8.43
N SER A 139 -2.72 -19.02 -8.87
CA SER A 139 -2.59 -17.57 -9.02
C SER A 139 -1.99 -17.25 -10.39
N GLY A 140 -2.83 -16.70 -11.29
CA GLY A 140 -2.47 -16.56 -12.70
C GLY A 140 -2.11 -17.91 -13.33
N ARG A 141 -0.88 -18.03 -13.84
CA ARG A 141 -0.33 -19.27 -14.43
C ARG A 141 0.30 -20.23 -13.42
N TYR A 142 0.45 -19.81 -12.17
CA TYR A 142 1.19 -20.54 -11.16
C TYR A 142 0.27 -21.41 -10.30
N GLN A 143 0.66 -22.65 -10.05
CA GLN A 143 0.07 -23.49 -9.01
C GLN A 143 0.98 -23.46 -7.78
N ILE A 144 0.45 -23.00 -6.66
CA ILE A 144 1.19 -22.77 -5.41
C ILE A 144 0.70 -23.78 -4.38
N GLU A 145 1.59 -24.66 -3.92
CA GLU A 145 1.31 -25.73 -2.96
C GLU A 145 2.03 -25.44 -1.63
N LEU A 146 1.31 -25.57 -0.51
CA LEU A 146 1.88 -25.45 0.83
C LEU A 146 2.45 -26.81 1.29
N VAL A 147 3.77 -26.94 1.34
CA VAL A 147 4.43 -28.23 1.65
C VAL A 147 4.60 -28.46 3.15
N LYS A 148 4.96 -27.39 3.87
CA LYS A 148 5.31 -27.44 5.29
C LYS A 148 5.08 -26.09 5.93
N VAL A 149 4.68 -26.12 7.19
CA VAL A 149 4.64 -24.95 8.09
C VAL A 149 5.69 -25.17 9.18
N ASP A 150 6.60 -24.22 9.36
CA ASP A 150 7.55 -24.15 10.48
C ASP A 150 7.09 -22.98 11.37
N TYR A 151 6.16 -23.27 12.27
CA TYR A 151 5.67 -22.34 13.29
C TYR A 151 6.24 -22.76 14.65
N ARG A 152 6.94 -21.84 15.33
CA ARG A 152 7.75 -22.15 16.53
C ARG A 152 7.27 -21.45 17.80
N ASP A 153 6.40 -20.46 17.67
CA ASP A 153 5.82 -19.75 18.81
C ASP A 153 4.64 -20.53 19.41
N ASP A 154 4.03 -19.99 20.47
CA ASP A 154 2.92 -20.64 21.16
C ASP A 154 1.68 -20.75 20.27
N ILE A 155 1.29 -21.98 19.93
CA ILE A 155 0.13 -22.29 19.11
C ILE A 155 -1.19 -21.84 19.77
N ALA A 156 -1.26 -21.81 21.11
CA ALA A 156 -2.45 -21.36 21.81
C ALA A 156 -2.79 -19.89 21.49
N MET A 157 -1.77 -19.07 21.20
CA MET A 157 -1.92 -17.66 20.87
C MET A 157 -2.54 -17.42 19.49
N ILE A 158 -2.45 -18.39 18.58
CA ILE A 158 -3.00 -18.33 17.22
C ILE A 158 -4.20 -19.26 17.01
N THR A 159 -4.63 -19.96 18.06
CA THR A 159 -5.82 -20.80 18.01
C THR A 159 -7.06 -19.92 18.13
N GLU A 160 -7.97 -20.07 17.18
CA GLU A 160 -9.21 -19.30 17.12
C GLU A 160 -10.26 -19.85 18.09
N ASN A 161 -11.07 -18.94 18.64
CA ASN A 161 -12.29 -19.28 19.38
C ASN A 161 -13.48 -19.49 18.44
N LYS A 162 -14.68 -19.73 19.01
CA LYS A 162 -15.93 -19.94 18.25
C LYS A 162 -16.26 -18.76 17.34
N GLU A 163 -15.81 -17.57 17.70
CA GLU A 163 -16.02 -16.31 16.98
C GLU A 163 -14.94 -16.04 15.91
N GLY A 164 -13.99 -16.97 15.71
CA GLY A 164 -12.89 -16.81 14.73
C GLY A 164 -11.81 -15.83 15.18
N LEU A 165 -11.71 -15.57 16.49
CA LEU A 165 -10.75 -14.64 17.08
C LEU A 165 -9.66 -15.42 17.80
N SER A 166 -8.40 -15.06 17.54
CA SER A 166 -7.25 -15.57 18.28
C SER A 166 -6.85 -14.60 19.41
N PRO A 167 -6.30 -15.10 20.53
CA PRO A 167 -5.81 -14.24 21.63
C PRO A 167 -4.79 -13.20 21.18
N ALA A 168 -3.92 -13.56 20.23
CA ALA A 168 -2.89 -12.65 19.70
C ALA A 168 -3.44 -11.63 18.69
N GLY A 169 -4.64 -11.82 18.15
CA GLY A 169 -5.19 -10.99 17.09
C GLY A 169 -4.31 -11.00 15.83
N ARG A 170 -4.28 -9.88 15.10
CA ARG A 170 -3.52 -9.74 13.84
C ARG A 170 -2.01 -9.75 14.08
N ILE A 171 -1.23 -10.43 13.24
CA ILE A 171 0.24 -10.45 13.31
C ILE A 171 0.86 -9.04 13.46
N THR A 172 0.34 -8.05 12.74
CA THR A 172 0.84 -6.65 12.80
C THR A 172 0.72 -5.97 14.17
N ARG A 173 -0.06 -6.54 15.10
CA ARG A 173 -0.30 -5.99 16.44
C ARG A 173 0.37 -6.79 17.56
N ARG A 174 1.04 -7.90 17.22
CA ARG A 174 1.69 -8.80 18.18
C ARG A 174 3.05 -8.24 18.59
N SER A 175 3.42 -8.44 19.85
CA SER A 175 4.78 -8.16 20.31
C SER A 175 5.77 -9.22 19.82
N ILE A 176 7.06 -8.94 19.89
CA ILE A 176 8.10 -9.90 19.45
C ILE A 176 8.10 -11.18 20.28
N GLU A 177 7.67 -11.10 21.54
CA GLU A 177 7.52 -12.24 22.45
C GLU A 177 6.31 -13.11 22.10
N GLN A 178 5.28 -12.53 21.46
CA GLN A 178 4.09 -13.24 21.01
C GLN A 178 4.24 -13.82 19.61
N PHE A 179 5.07 -13.19 18.77
CA PHE A 179 5.35 -13.63 17.42
C PHE A 179 6.69 -13.09 16.92
N ASP A 180 7.66 -13.98 16.68
CA ASP A 180 8.94 -13.60 16.04
C ASP A 180 8.87 -13.86 14.52
N PRO A 181 8.81 -12.82 13.67
CA PRO A 181 8.73 -12.99 12.22
C PRO A 181 9.98 -13.65 11.60
N ARG A 182 11.08 -13.81 12.36
CA ARG A 182 12.34 -14.40 11.87
C ARG A 182 12.36 -15.92 11.89
N HIS A 183 11.57 -16.55 12.76
CA HIS A 183 11.61 -18.00 12.98
C HIS A 183 10.36 -18.73 12.48
N ASN A 184 9.30 -18.01 12.12
CA ASN A 184 8.08 -18.59 11.57
C ASN A 184 8.05 -18.46 10.04
N SER A 185 7.85 -19.58 9.35
CA SER A 185 7.78 -19.60 7.89
C SER A 185 6.96 -20.76 7.35
N ALA A 186 6.60 -20.68 6.09
CA ALA A 186 5.91 -21.71 5.34
C ALA A 186 6.70 -22.02 4.06
N GLN A 187 6.89 -23.30 3.79
CA GLN A 187 7.57 -23.78 2.59
C GLN A 187 6.55 -24.01 1.49
N PHE A 188 6.80 -23.42 0.33
CA PHE A 188 5.97 -23.54 -0.84
C PHE A 188 6.69 -24.29 -1.96
N ILE A 189 5.89 -24.97 -2.78
CA ILE A 189 6.27 -25.40 -4.13
C ILE A 189 5.42 -24.60 -5.11
N ILE A 190 6.07 -23.97 -6.08
CA ILE A 190 5.41 -23.22 -7.14
C ILE A 190 5.68 -23.93 -8.46
N ARG A 191 4.63 -24.21 -9.23
CA ARG A 191 4.71 -24.82 -10.57
C ARG A 191 4.22 -23.84 -11.63
N ASP A 192 4.96 -23.74 -12.74
CA ASP A 192 4.62 -23.03 -13.97
C ASP A 192 4.82 -23.99 -15.15
N GLY A 193 3.78 -24.76 -15.46
CA GLY A 193 3.87 -25.89 -16.39
C GLY A 193 4.93 -26.91 -15.95
N PRO A 194 5.99 -27.16 -16.75
CA PRO A 194 7.05 -28.11 -16.39
C PRO A 194 8.09 -27.54 -15.40
N LEU A 195 8.10 -26.22 -15.18
CA LEU A 195 9.05 -25.58 -14.28
C LEU A 195 8.51 -25.66 -12.85
N GLN A 196 9.40 -25.98 -11.92
CA GLN A 196 9.08 -26.01 -10.49
C GLN A 196 10.16 -25.30 -9.68
N MET A 197 9.72 -24.55 -8.68
CA MET A 197 10.59 -23.90 -7.71
C MET A 197 10.06 -24.19 -6.30
N SER A 198 10.95 -24.33 -5.32
CA SER A 198 10.58 -24.43 -3.91
C SER A 198 11.35 -23.39 -3.10
N GLY A 199 10.70 -22.85 -2.09
CA GLY A 199 11.33 -21.96 -1.13
C GLY A 199 10.37 -21.57 -0.01
N ASP A 200 10.89 -20.82 0.94
CA ASP A 200 10.15 -20.43 2.13
C ASP A 200 9.64 -18.99 2.01
N ALA A 201 8.40 -18.76 2.43
CA ALA A 201 7.84 -17.44 2.67
C ALA A 201 7.44 -17.26 4.14
N GLY A 202 7.47 -16.02 4.62
CA GLY A 202 7.06 -15.63 5.96
C GLY A 202 6.53 -14.19 5.96
N PHE A 203 6.13 -13.69 7.14
CA PHE A 203 5.46 -12.39 7.28
C PHE A 203 6.27 -11.19 6.76
N MET A 204 7.59 -11.25 6.86
CA MET A 204 8.52 -10.23 6.35
C MET A 204 9.55 -10.80 5.35
N ARG A 205 9.37 -12.06 4.95
CA ARG A 205 10.29 -12.79 4.06
C ARG A 205 9.50 -13.32 2.87
N GLN A 206 9.35 -12.50 1.84
CA GLN A 206 8.65 -12.89 0.63
C GLN A 206 9.46 -13.91 -0.19
N LEU A 207 8.77 -14.91 -0.73
CA LEU A 207 9.32 -15.79 -1.76
C LEU A 207 9.08 -15.15 -3.13
N ARG A 208 10.14 -14.95 -3.90
CA ARG A 208 10.09 -14.30 -5.22
C ARG A 208 10.41 -15.30 -6.31
N TRP A 209 9.56 -15.37 -7.33
CA TRP A 209 9.83 -16.14 -8.54
C TRP A 209 9.25 -15.43 -9.77
N ASN A 210 10.12 -14.98 -10.68
CA ASN A 210 9.74 -14.15 -11.83
C ASN A 210 8.94 -12.89 -11.41
N ASP A 211 7.69 -12.79 -11.84
CA ASP A 211 6.74 -11.72 -11.53
C ASP A 211 5.84 -12.01 -10.31
N LEU A 212 5.96 -13.21 -9.72
CA LEU A 212 5.20 -13.65 -8.56
C LEU A 212 5.93 -13.35 -7.25
N TYR A 213 5.20 -12.74 -6.32
CA TYR A 213 5.62 -12.48 -4.95
C TYR A 213 4.67 -13.19 -3.99
N ILE A 214 5.16 -14.17 -3.24
CA ILE A 214 4.38 -14.89 -2.22
C ILE A 214 4.78 -14.38 -0.84
N THR A 215 3.80 -13.93 -0.06
CA THR A 215 3.99 -13.48 1.32
C THR A 215 2.97 -14.16 2.22
N VAL A 216 3.43 -14.64 3.37
CA VAL A 216 2.52 -15.13 4.42
C VAL A 216 1.99 -13.94 5.19
N THR A 217 0.68 -13.82 5.34
CA THR A 217 0.05 -12.69 6.02
C THR A 217 -0.48 -13.05 7.40
N ASP A 218 -0.82 -14.33 7.63
CA ASP A 218 -1.24 -14.83 8.93
C ASP A 218 -0.93 -16.32 9.12
N PHE A 219 -0.85 -16.72 10.39
CA PHE A 219 -0.81 -18.11 10.85
C PHE A 219 -1.92 -18.28 11.89
N THR A 220 -2.78 -19.27 11.71
CA THR A 220 -3.90 -19.51 12.61
C THR A 220 -4.15 -21.01 12.77
N VAL A 221 -4.88 -21.40 13.81
CA VAL A 221 -5.44 -22.75 13.94
C VAL A 221 -6.96 -22.60 14.11
N PRO A 222 -7.78 -23.10 13.18
CA PRO A 222 -9.23 -22.91 13.26
C PRO A 222 -9.82 -23.59 14.48
N TYR A 223 -10.91 -23.02 15.00
CA TYR A 223 -11.64 -23.60 16.12
C TYR A 223 -12.15 -25.00 15.77
N LYS A 224 -11.82 -26.00 16.60
CA LYS A 224 -12.14 -27.44 16.41
C LYS A 224 -11.44 -28.15 15.25
N GLU A 225 -10.46 -27.53 14.60
CA GLU A 225 -9.67 -28.17 13.51
C GLU A 225 -8.18 -28.29 13.87
N GLN A 226 -7.87 -28.37 15.16
CA GLN A 226 -6.50 -28.46 15.67
C GLN A 226 -5.72 -29.67 15.12
N ASN A 227 -6.43 -30.72 14.70
CA ASN A 227 -5.87 -31.91 14.07
C ASN A 227 -5.33 -31.66 12.66
N LEU A 228 -5.78 -30.61 11.96
CA LEU A 228 -5.25 -30.22 10.64
C LEU A 228 -3.96 -29.41 10.75
N GLY A 229 -3.62 -28.95 11.96
CA GLY A 229 -2.42 -28.17 12.24
C GLY A 229 -2.58 -26.67 11.97
N VAL A 230 -1.46 -25.99 11.76
CA VAL A 230 -1.43 -24.54 11.50
C VAL A 230 -1.80 -24.29 10.04
N GLN A 231 -2.86 -23.50 9.81
CA GLN A 231 -3.18 -22.97 8.49
C GLN A 231 -2.43 -21.67 8.24
N VAL A 232 -2.12 -21.42 6.96
CA VAL A 232 -1.35 -20.26 6.52
C VAL A 232 -2.21 -19.43 5.61
N LYS A 233 -2.40 -18.15 5.96
CA LYS A 233 -2.99 -17.18 5.04
C LYS A 233 -1.90 -16.60 4.15
N VAL A 234 -1.95 -16.92 2.86
CA VAL A 234 -0.95 -16.53 1.87
C VAL A 234 -1.53 -15.49 0.91
N LEU A 235 -0.66 -14.57 0.49
CA LEU A 235 -0.94 -13.56 -0.53
C LEU A 235 0.06 -13.75 -1.68
N ALA A 236 -0.45 -14.02 -2.88
CA ALA A 236 0.32 -14.10 -4.11
C ALA A 236 0.06 -12.84 -4.94
N VAL A 237 1.09 -12.03 -5.15
CA VAL A 237 0.99 -10.74 -5.84
C VAL A 237 1.73 -10.78 -7.17
N HIS A 238 1.05 -10.38 -8.24
CA HIS A 238 1.63 -10.13 -9.57
C HIS A 238 1.66 -8.63 -9.82
N ASN A 239 2.77 -7.96 -9.50
CA ASN A 239 2.86 -6.52 -9.71
C ASN A 239 4.20 -6.10 -10.32
N PRO A 240 4.28 -5.95 -11.67
CA PRO A 240 5.50 -5.48 -12.31
C PRO A 240 5.84 -4.03 -11.96
N LEU A 241 4.89 -3.26 -11.42
CA LEU A 241 5.07 -1.84 -11.08
C LEU A 241 5.61 -1.62 -9.67
N VAL A 242 5.64 -2.64 -8.80
CA VAL A 242 6.01 -2.48 -7.39
C VAL A 242 7.40 -1.88 -7.20
N ASN A 243 8.38 -2.33 -7.99
CA ASN A 243 9.74 -1.81 -7.93
C ASN A 243 9.82 -0.35 -8.40
N TYR A 244 9.09 0.00 -9.46
CA TYR A 244 9.03 1.38 -9.97
C TYR A 244 8.37 2.31 -8.97
N PHE A 245 7.29 1.84 -8.31
CA PHE A 245 6.61 2.56 -7.26
C PHE A 245 7.55 2.89 -6.10
N PHE A 246 8.24 1.90 -5.53
CA PHE A 246 9.18 2.11 -4.43
C PHE A 246 10.38 2.99 -4.84
N ALA A 247 10.89 2.83 -6.07
CA ALA A 247 11.93 3.70 -6.59
C ALA A 247 11.47 5.17 -6.66
N CYS A 248 10.27 5.44 -7.19
CA CYS A 248 9.68 6.78 -7.22
C CYS A 248 9.53 7.36 -5.81
N TYR A 249 9.07 6.55 -4.85
CA TYR A 249 8.88 6.96 -3.47
C TYR A 249 10.22 7.32 -2.79
N GLY A 250 11.24 6.47 -2.95
CA GLY A 250 12.58 6.73 -2.43
C GLY A 250 13.19 8.00 -3.02
N LEU A 251 13.08 8.20 -4.33
CA LEU A 251 13.55 9.41 -5.01
C LEU A 251 12.79 10.66 -4.54
N LEU A 252 11.49 10.57 -4.28
CA LEU A 252 10.69 11.67 -3.77
C LEU A 252 11.17 12.08 -2.37
N LEU A 253 11.38 11.12 -1.48
CA LEU A 253 11.85 11.37 -0.12
C LEU A 253 13.25 12.00 -0.12
N VAL A 254 14.17 11.49 -0.93
CA VAL A 254 15.49 12.10 -1.12
C VAL A 254 15.38 13.53 -1.65
N SER A 255 14.50 13.78 -2.64
CA SER A 255 14.28 15.11 -3.20
C SER A 255 13.77 16.10 -2.16
N LEU A 256 12.81 15.67 -1.33
CA LEU A 256 12.27 16.47 -0.23
C LEU A 256 13.33 16.79 0.83
N LEU A 257 14.14 15.80 1.23
CA LEU A 257 15.23 15.98 2.20
C LEU A 257 16.27 16.98 1.68
N LEU A 258 16.73 16.81 0.43
CA LEU A 258 17.68 17.73 -0.20
C LEU A 258 17.13 19.14 -0.26
N GLN A 259 15.85 19.30 -0.61
CA GLN A 259 15.22 20.60 -0.64
C GLN A 259 15.12 21.24 0.74
N GLY A 260 14.71 20.48 1.76
CA GLY A 260 14.68 20.93 3.16
C GLY A 260 16.05 21.40 3.63
N LEU A 261 17.10 20.62 3.39
CA LEU A 261 18.49 20.98 3.72
C LEU A 261 18.94 22.26 3.02
N ILE A 262 18.58 22.45 1.75
CA ILE A 262 18.95 23.65 1.00
C ILE A 262 18.22 24.89 1.52
N PHE A 263 16.92 24.78 1.84
CA PHE A 263 16.19 25.88 2.46
C PHE A 263 16.72 26.22 3.85
N TRP A 264 16.99 25.20 4.67
CA TRP A 264 17.59 25.37 5.99
C TRP A 264 18.93 26.11 5.92
N ARG A 265 19.85 25.66 5.05
CA ARG A 265 21.15 26.31 4.83
C ARG A 265 21.01 27.76 4.35
N ARG A 266 20.03 28.06 3.50
CA ARG A 266 19.76 29.43 3.03
C ARG A 266 19.20 30.31 4.15
N SER A 267 18.31 29.77 4.98
CA SER A 267 17.75 30.47 6.14
C SER A 267 18.84 30.90 7.12
N ILE A 268 19.76 30.00 7.48
CA ILE A 268 20.89 30.31 8.37
C ILE A 268 21.77 31.42 7.80
N LYS A 269 22.13 31.34 6.51
CA LYS A 269 22.97 32.37 5.86
C LYS A 269 22.32 33.76 5.84
N ASN A 270 21.00 33.82 5.75
CA ASN A 270 20.27 35.09 5.77
C ASN A 270 20.02 35.61 7.20
N GLY A 271 19.91 34.72 8.19
CA GLY A 271 19.78 35.06 9.61
C GLY A 271 21.05 35.63 10.25
N GLY A 272 22.23 35.27 9.73
CA GLY A 272 23.53 35.83 10.17
C GLY A 272 23.91 37.18 9.58
N ARG A 273 23.01 37.85 8.84
CA ARG A 273 23.19 39.20 8.28
C ARG A 273 22.38 40.27 9.04
N ARG A 274 22.11 40.05 10.32
CA ARG A 274 21.55 41.08 11.21
C ARG A 274 22.64 41.61 12.12
#